data_AF-A0A6G4R4Z7-F1
#
_entry.id   AF-A0A6G4R4Z7-F1
#
_cell.length_a   1.000
_cell.length_b   1.000
_cell.length_c   1.000
_cell.angle_alpha   90.00
_cell.angle_beta   90.00
_cell.angle_gamma   90.00
#
_symmetry.space_group_name_H-M   'P 1'
#
loop_
_entity.id
_entity.type
_entity.pdbx_description
1 polymer ?
#
loop_
_entity_poly.entity_id
_entity_poly.type
_entity_poly.pdbx_seq_one_letter_code
_entity_poly.pdbx_strand_id
1 'polypeptide(L)'
;MRGWMMAAMVTIAGAAIVGQAQACAVVMPADRSYATKMREARQRVEAAVAIVDGEVVVPYGGEGRPAVIRAERVLRGTALAEYKVGAETSCDMEFLDVGERFRVLLYGGPEVFITGVDQSEALYEDRVLKSDRRKVWPYRPGTPAPKPAGP
;
A
#
# COMPACT_ATOMS: atom_id res chain seq x y z
N MET A 1 63.32 24.39 8.60
CA MET A 1 62.27 25.35 8.95
C MET A 1 60.97 24.79 8.38
N ARG A 2 60.05 24.28 9.21
CA ARG A 2 58.79 24.97 9.59
C ARG A 2 58.09 25.56 8.35
N GLY A 3 56.95 25.11 7.86
CA GLY A 3 56.04 24.03 8.25
C GLY A 3 54.65 24.32 7.67
N TRP A 4 53.68 23.52 8.13
CA TRP A 4 52.24 23.74 8.13
C TRP A 4 51.47 23.35 6.85
N MET A 5 50.86 22.17 6.97
CA MET A 5 49.64 21.72 6.29
C MET A 5 48.57 22.81 6.31
N MET A 6 47.87 22.99 5.19
CA MET A 6 46.45 23.33 5.24
C MET A 6 45.67 22.31 4.42
N ALA A 7 45.01 21.42 5.16
CA ALA A 7 43.92 20.61 4.68
C ALA A 7 42.73 21.54 4.37
N ALA A 8 42.26 21.55 3.13
CA ALA A 8 40.99 22.14 2.80
C ALA A 8 39.90 21.10 3.05
N MET A 9 39.17 21.25 4.16
CA MET A 9 37.96 20.49 4.45
C MET A 9 36.95 20.71 3.34
N VAL A 10 36.60 19.62 2.65
CA VAL A 10 35.45 19.54 1.75
C VAL A 10 34.19 19.54 2.61
N THR A 11 33.53 20.69 2.75
CA THR A 11 32.17 20.77 3.29
C THR A 11 31.22 20.21 2.25
N ILE A 12 30.92 18.90 2.34
CA ILE A 12 29.76 18.32 1.68
C ILE A 12 28.55 18.92 2.38
N ALA A 13 27.97 19.96 1.77
CA ALA A 13 26.62 20.41 2.11
C ALA A 13 25.69 19.24 1.79
N GLY A 14 25.40 18.43 2.81
CA GLY A 14 24.36 17.43 2.76
C GLY A 14 23.06 18.15 2.46
N ALA A 15 22.62 18.10 1.19
CA ALA A 15 21.26 18.41 0.83
C ALA A 15 20.39 17.43 1.62
N ALA A 16 19.82 17.90 2.72
CA ALA A 16 18.72 17.24 3.38
C ALA A 16 17.62 17.14 2.33
N ILE A 17 17.50 15.95 1.74
CA ILE A 17 16.37 15.59 0.91
C ILE A 17 15.22 15.60 1.89
N VAL A 18 14.52 16.73 1.98
CA VAL A 18 13.24 16.81 2.68
C VAL A 18 12.36 15.87 1.90
N GLY A 19 12.26 14.62 2.38
CA GLY A 19 11.28 13.67 1.92
C GLY A 19 9.95 14.36 2.12
N GLN A 20 9.40 14.89 1.03
CA GLN A 20 8.03 15.34 1.03
C GLN A 20 7.25 14.11 1.46
N ALA A 21 6.73 14.13 2.68
CA ALA A 21 5.60 13.32 3.05
C ALA A 21 4.55 13.65 2.00
N GLN A 22 4.51 12.84 0.94
CA GLN A 22 3.46 12.89 -0.05
C GLN A 22 2.23 12.48 0.74
N ALA A 23 1.55 13.49 1.27
CA ALA A 23 0.21 13.33 1.78
C ALA A 23 -0.52 12.53 0.71
N CYS A 24 -1.11 11.42 1.12
CA CYS A 24 -1.89 10.48 0.33
C CYS A 24 -3.15 11.13 -0.27
N ALA A 25 -3.16 12.44 -0.36
CA ALA A 25 -3.98 13.23 -1.23
C ALA A 25 -3.45 13.07 -2.66
N VAL A 26 -3.70 11.89 -3.23
CA VAL A 26 -4.29 11.95 -4.56
C VAL A 26 -5.63 12.66 -4.33
N VAL A 27 -5.62 14.00 -4.33
CA VAL A 27 -6.84 14.78 -4.48
C VAL A 27 -7.46 14.20 -5.74
N MET A 28 -8.53 13.44 -5.58
CA MET A 28 -9.33 12.95 -6.70
C MET A 28 -10.33 14.08 -6.94
N PRO A 29 -10.13 14.93 -7.96
CA PRO A 29 -11.17 15.86 -8.34
C PRO A 29 -12.46 15.07 -8.56
N ALA A 30 -13.56 15.54 -7.97
CA ALA A 30 -14.85 14.86 -8.04
C ALA A 30 -15.35 14.66 -9.50
N ASP A 31 -14.75 15.40 -10.45
CA ASP A 31 -15.02 15.43 -11.88
C ASP A 31 -14.12 14.49 -12.72
N ARG A 32 -13.34 13.57 -12.13
CA ARG A 32 -12.57 12.59 -12.93
C ARG A 32 -13.50 11.77 -13.82
N SER A 33 -13.26 11.86 -15.14
CA SER A 33 -14.00 11.10 -16.14
C SER A 33 -13.94 9.59 -15.88
N TYR A 34 -14.98 8.86 -16.29
CA TYR A 34 -15.02 7.40 -16.24
C TYR A 34 -13.79 6.76 -16.92
N ALA A 35 -13.36 7.32 -18.06
CA ALA A 35 -12.19 6.84 -18.79
C ALA A 35 -10.91 6.96 -17.98
N THR A 36 -10.72 8.07 -17.24
CA THR A 36 -9.58 8.26 -16.34
C THR A 36 -9.58 7.22 -15.22
N LYS A 37 -10.72 7.03 -14.53
CA LYS A 37 -10.84 6.06 -13.43
C LYS A 37 -10.57 4.62 -13.90
N MET A 38 -11.09 4.24 -15.08
CA MET A 38 -10.81 2.94 -15.68
C MET A 38 -9.33 2.76 -16.06
N ARG A 39 -8.67 3.81 -16.60
CA ARG A 39 -7.24 3.76 -16.93
C ARG A 39 -6.40 3.56 -15.67
N GLU A 40 -6.67 4.31 -14.62
CA GLU A 40 -5.96 4.20 -13.33
C GLU A 40 -6.19 2.83 -12.69
N ALA A 41 -7.43 2.31 -12.70
CA ALA A 41 -7.72 0.97 -12.19
C ALA A 41 -6.98 -0.13 -12.97
N ARG A 42 -6.89 -0.02 -14.30
CA ARG A 42 -6.07 -0.94 -15.12
C ARG A 42 -4.60 -0.87 -14.72
N GLN A 43 -4.04 0.34 -14.59
CA GLN A 43 -2.66 0.53 -14.16
C GLN A 43 -2.39 -0.07 -12.78
N ARG A 44 -3.31 0.13 -11.81
CA ARG A 44 -3.19 -0.47 -10.47
C ARG A 44 -3.22 -1.99 -10.50
N VAL A 45 -4.16 -2.58 -11.25
CA VAL A 45 -4.27 -4.04 -11.43
C VAL A 45 -3.06 -4.60 -12.16
N GLU A 46 -2.52 -3.88 -13.14
CA GLU A 46 -1.34 -4.25 -13.92
C GLU A 46 -0.05 -4.23 -13.09
N ALA A 47 0.11 -3.21 -12.25
CA ALA A 47 1.26 -3.02 -11.38
C ALA A 47 1.24 -3.92 -10.12
N ALA A 48 0.08 -4.44 -9.72
CA ALA A 48 -0.01 -5.32 -8.56
C ALA A 48 0.77 -6.62 -8.78
N VAL A 49 1.62 -6.96 -7.81
CA VAL A 49 2.39 -8.20 -7.78
C VAL A 49 1.46 -9.38 -7.50
N ALA A 50 0.52 -9.19 -6.57
CA ALA A 50 -0.54 -10.15 -6.29
C ALA A 50 -1.88 -9.43 -6.08
N ILE A 51 -2.97 -10.13 -6.39
CA ILE A 51 -4.33 -9.66 -6.09
C ILE A 51 -5.04 -10.81 -5.40
N VAL A 52 -5.47 -10.58 -4.17
CA VAL A 52 -5.92 -11.64 -3.27
C VAL A 52 -7.23 -11.24 -2.63
N ASP A 53 -8.20 -12.16 -2.65
CA ASP A 53 -9.30 -12.14 -1.69
C ASP A 53 -8.84 -12.89 -0.45
N GLY A 54 -8.91 -12.24 0.71
CA GLY A 54 -8.36 -12.80 1.93
C GLY A 54 -9.04 -12.31 3.19
N GLU A 55 -8.65 -12.96 4.28
CA GLU A 55 -9.12 -12.70 5.64
C GLU A 55 -7.92 -12.38 6.54
N VAL A 56 -8.04 -11.34 7.36
CA VAL A 56 -7.02 -10.98 8.35
C VAL A 56 -7.03 -12.02 9.47
N VAL A 57 -5.92 -12.72 9.67
CA VAL A 57 -5.76 -13.73 10.73
C VAL A 57 -4.80 -13.28 11.83
N VAL A 58 -3.92 -12.33 11.53
CA VAL A 58 -3.09 -11.62 12.51
C VAL A 58 -3.19 -10.14 12.20
N PRO A 59 -3.59 -9.29 13.17
CA PRO A 59 -3.71 -7.86 12.92
C PRO A 59 -2.34 -7.19 12.83
N TYR A 60 -2.29 -6.05 12.16
CA TYR A 60 -1.11 -5.19 12.11
C TYR A 60 -0.76 -4.70 13.52
N GLY A 61 0.52 -4.80 13.88
CA GLY A 61 1.03 -4.45 15.20
C GLY A 61 1.94 -3.23 15.21
N GLY A 62 2.07 -2.47 14.12
CA GLY A 62 3.07 -1.41 14.01
C GLY A 62 4.38 -1.89 13.39
N GLU A 63 5.44 -1.10 13.57
CA GLU A 63 6.76 -1.32 12.94
C GLU A 63 7.30 -2.74 13.21
N GLY A 64 7.71 -3.43 12.14
CA GLY A 64 8.22 -4.81 12.19
C GLY A 64 7.17 -5.88 12.49
N ARG A 65 5.89 -5.52 12.67
CA ARG A 65 4.79 -6.45 12.96
C ARG A 65 3.69 -6.35 11.89
N PRO A 66 3.94 -6.89 10.68
CA PRO A 66 2.96 -6.85 9.60
C PRO A 66 1.72 -7.66 9.97
N ALA A 67 0.59 -7.30 9.39
CA ALA A 67 -0.60 -8.13 9.41
C ALA A 67 -0.36 -9.42 8.61
N VAL A 68 -1.11 -10.47 8.92
CA VAL A 68 -1.14 -11.70 8.13
C VAL A 68 -2.54 -11.88 7.56
N ILE A 69 -2.59 -12.01 6.24
CA ILE A 69 -3.81 -12.25 5.47
C ILE A 69 -3.77 -13.69 4.98
N ARG A 70 -4.72 -14.51 5.42
CA ARG A 70 -4.96 -15.84 4.85
C ARG A 70 -5.64 -15.67 3.50
N ALA A 71 -5.06 -16.27 2.47
CA ALA A 71 -5.58 -16.22 1.13
C ALA A 71 -6.75 -17.19 0.96
N GLU A 72 -7.86 -16.66 0.49
CA GLU A 72 -9.07 -17.44 0.23
C GLU A 72 -9.23 -17.63 -1.28
N ARG A 73 -8.81 -16.62 -2.06
CA ARG A 73 -8.62 -16.74 -3.51
C ARG A 73 -7.52 -15.82 -3.98
N VAL A 74 -6.65 -16.35 -4.86
CA VAL A 74 -5.63 -15.55 -5.55
C VAL A 74 -6.09 -15.31 -6.98
N LEU A 75 -6.33 -14.05 -7.32
CA LEU A 75 -6.80 -13.62 -8.64
C LEU A 75 -5.64 -13.36 -9.59
N ARG A 76 -4.47 -13.01 -9.05
CA ARG A 76 -3.23 -12.74 -9.77
C ARG A 76 -2.03 -12.92 -8.86
N GLY A 77 -0.89 -13.30 -9.44
CA GLY A 77 0.39 -13.42 -8.74
C GLY A 77 0.66 -14.84 -8.24
N THR A 78 1.76 -15.02 -7.52
CA THR A 78 2.11 -16.30 -6.88
C THR A 78 1.07 -16.65 -5.82
N ALA A 79 0.51 -17.86 -5.89
CA ALA A 79 -0.44 -18.34 -4.90
C ALA A 79 0.27 -18.74 -3.60
N LEU A 80 0.11 -17.93 -2.57
CA LEU A 80 0.57 -18.22 -1.21
C LEU A 80 -0.64 -18.51 -0.32
N ALA A 81 -0.46 -19.35 0.69
CA ALA A 81 -1.50 -19.57 1.69
C ALA A 81 -1.72 -18.31 2.56
N GLU A 82 -0.65 -17.56 2.81
CA GLU A 82 -0.65 -16.37 3.64
C GLU A 82 0.22 -15.28 3.03
N TYR A 83 -0.20 -14.03 3.22
CA TYR A 83 0.53 -12.84 2.81
C TYR A 83 0.78 -11.96 4.03
N LYS A 84 2.04 -11.58 4.24
CA LYS A 84 2.41 -10.57 5.25
C LYS A 84 2.23 -9.19 4.64
N VAL A 85 1.46 -8.32 5.29
CA VAL A 85 1.17 -6.97 4.79
C VAL A 85 1.53 -5.93 5.83
N GLY A 86 2.49 -5.06 5.48
CA GLY A 86 2.90 -3.93 6.29
C GLY A 86 2.19 -2.64 5.89
N ALA A 87 2.37 -1.63 6.74
CA ALA A 87 2.04 -0.24 6.46
C ALA A 87 3.30 0.59 6.73
N GLU A 88 3.88 1.19 5.70
CA GLU A 88 5.12 1.97 5.78
C GLU A 88 4.82 3.47 5.88
N THR A 89 3.72 3.88 5.27
CA THR A 89 3.28 5.26 5.16
C THR A 89 1.82 5.40 5.56
N SER A 90 1.38 6.64 5.81
CA SER A 90 -0.05 6.92 6.01
C SER A 90 -0.91 6.63 4.78
N CYS A 91 -0.32 6.21 3.67
CA CYS A 91 -1.01 5.87 2.42
C CYS A 91 -1.32 4.39 2.34
N ASP A 92 -0.79 3.60 3.27
CA ASP A 92 -0.99 2.17 3.32
C ASP A 92 -2.17 1.82 4.22
N MET A 93 -2.78 0.67 3.95
CA MET A 93 -3.87 0.14 4.76
C MET A 93 -3.32 -0.62 5.97
N GLU A 94 -3.81 -0.29 7.16
CA GLU A 94 -3.59 -1.11 8.35
C GLU A 94 -4.72 -2.11 8.51
N PHE A 95 -4.37 -3.40 8.54
CA PHE A 95 -5.34 -4.47 8.77
C PHE A 95 -5.43 -4.76 10.26
N LEU A 96 -6.34 -4.06 10.95
CA LEU A 96 -6.38 -4.01 12.42
C LEU A 96 -7.30 -5.07 13.05
N ASP A 97 -8.29 -5.55 12.31
CA ASP A 97 -9.35 -6.41 12.84
C ASP A 97 -9.23 -7.84 12.32
N VAL A 98 -9.16 -8.81 13.24
CA VAL A 98 -9.18 -10.24 12.89
C VAL A 98 -10.55 -10.63 12.32
N GLY A 99 -10.55 -11.43 11.25
CA GLY A 99 -11.75 -11.86 10.54
C GLY A 99 -12.25 -10.84 9.52
N GLU A 100 -11.54 -9.72 9.35
CA GLU A 100 -11.85 -8.74 8.33
C GLU A 100 -11.51 -9.26 6.93
N ARG A 101 -12.40 -9.01 5.96
CA ARG A 101 -12.42 -9.69 4.66
C ARG A 101 -12.35 -8.70 3.51
N PHE A 102 -11.39 -8.94 2.62
CA PHE A 102 -10.98 -7.97 1.60
C PHE A 102 -10.66 -8.58 0.26
N ARG A 103 -10.65 -7.70 -0.75
CA ARG A 103 -9.81 -7.86 -1.95
C ARG A 103 -8.70 -6.84 -1.91
N VAL A 104 -7.45 -7.29 -1.88
CA VAL A 104 -6.26 -6.44 -1.77
C VAL A 104 -5.40 -6.53 -3.02
N LEU A 105 -4.89 -5.38 -3.46
CA LEU A 105 -3.85 -5.29 -4.48
C LEU A 105 -2.52 -5.12 -3.77
N LEU A 106 -1.66 -6.13 -3.86
CA LEU A 106 -0.39 -6.20 -3.14
C LEU A 106 0.76 -5.75 -4.03
N TYR A 107 1.60 -4.88 -3.49
CA TYR A 107 2.81 -4.36 -4.12
C TYR A 107 4.03 -4.72 -3.28
N GLY A 108 5.23 -4.63 -3.87
CA GLY A 108 6.48 -5.02 -3.19
C GLY A 108 6.59 -6.53 -2.96
N GLY A 109 7.05 -6.93 -1.77
CA GLY A 109 7.28 -8.34 -1.41
C GLY A 109 8.67 -8.88 -1.82
N PRO A 110 8.90 -10.20 -1.67
CA PRO A 110 7.94 -11.23 -1.27
C PRO A 110 7.83 -11.44 0.25
N GLU A 111 8.73 -10.88 1.05
CA GLU A 111 8.74 -11.11 2.50
C GLU A 111 7.63 -10.34 3.22
N VAL A 112 7.44 -9.07 2.85
CA VAL A 112 6.36 -8.20 3.32
C VAL A 112 5.84 -7.40 2.13
N PHE A 113 4.55 -7.48 1.88
CA PHE A 113 3.84 -6.70 0.88
C PHE A 113 3.28 -5.41 1.50
N ILE A 114 2.90 -4.48 0.66
CA ILE A 114 2.14 -3.27 1.05
C ILE A 114 0.90 -3.13 0.16
N THR A 115 -0.08 -2.38 0.64
CA THR A 115 -1.27 -2.03 -0.14
C THR A 115 -1.75 -0.64 0.25
N GLY A 116 -2.11 0.15 -0.75
CA GLY A 116 -2.58 1.52 -0.52
C GLY A 116 -4.01 1.55 0.03
N VAL A 117 -4.38 2.65 0.70
CA VAL A 117 -5.75 2.91 1.15
C VAL A 117 -6.71 2.89 -0.04
N ASP A 118 -7.68 1.99 -0.01
CA ASP A 118 -8.73 1.88 -1.03
C ASP A 118 -9.80 2.97 -0.82
N GLN A 119 -9.58 4.14 -1.41
CA GLN A 119 -10.55 5.25 -1.35
C GLN A 119 -11.71 5.10 -2.36
N SER A 120 -11.76 4.03 -3.16
CA SER A 120 -12.63 3.96 -4.34
C SER A 120 -13.74 2.91 -4.25
N GLU A 121 -13.86 2.22 -3.12
CA GLU A 121 -14.62 0.95 -2.97
C GLU A 121 -14.19 -0.11 -4.02
N ALA A 122 -13.08 0.15 -4.70
CA ALA A 122 -12.50 -0.55 -5.84
C ALA A 122 -13.47 -1.10 -6.90
N LEU A 123 -14.55 -0.35 -7.19
CA LEU A 123 -15.54 -0.69 -8.21
C LEU A 123 -14.95 -0.79 -9.63
N TYR A 124 -13.90 -0.03 -9.93
CA TYR A 124 -13.27 -0.01 -11.25
C TYR A 124 -12.31 -1.18 -11.42
N GLU A 125 -11.55 -1.52 -10.39
CA GLU A 125 -10.69 -2.69 -10.29
C GLU A 125 -11.53 -3.96 -10.47
N ASP A 126 -12.67 -4.03 -9.80
CA ASP A 126 -13.61 -5.15 -9.92
C ASP A 126 -14.11 -5.33 -11.36
N ARG A 127 -14.35 -4.23 -12.11
CA ARG A 127 -14.66 -4.31 -13.54
C ARG A 127 -13.47 -4.81 -14.36
N VAL A 128 -12.26 -4.35 -14.07
CA VAL A 128 -11.04 -4.82 -14.75
C VAL A 128 -10.83 -6.31 -14.52
N LEU A 129 -11.01 -6.77 -13.28
CA LEU A 129 -10.89 -8.17 -12.86
C LEU A 129 -12.10 -9.02 -13.27
N LYS A 130 -13.14 -8.43 -13.85
CA LYS A 130 -14.42 -9.07 -14.17
C LYS A 130 -15.02 -9.83 -12.98
N SER A 131 -14.88 -9.27 -11.78
CA SER A 131 -15.33 -9.88 -10.53
C SER A 131 -15.94 -8.82 -9.62
N ASP A 132 -17.20 -9.01 -9.21
CA ASP A 132 -17.88 -8.13 -8.25
C ASP A 132 -17.68 -8.65 -6.82
N ARG A 133 -16.78 -8.04 -6.04
CA ARG A 133 -16.44 -8.52 -4.70
C ARG A 133 -17.66 -8.64 -3.80
N ARG A 134 -18.64 -7.74 -3.90
CA ARG A 134 -19.87 -7.76 -3.08
C ARG A 134 -20.72 -9.01 -3.26
N LYS A 135 -20.57 -9.72 -4.39
CA LYS A 135 -21.32 -10.95 -4.70
C LYS A 135 -20.55 -12.22 -4.39
N VAL A 136 -19.22 -12.17 -4.42
CA VAL A 136 -18.35 -13.35 -4.32
C VAL A 136 -17.57 -13.42 -3.01
N TRP A 137 -17.42 -12.29 -2.31
CA TRP A 137 -16.65 -12.15 -1.09
C TRP A 137 -17.20 -10.95 -0.29
N PRO A 138 -18.09 -11.13 0.70
CA PRO A 138 -18.71 -10.02 1.41
C PRO A 138 -17.63 -9.13 2.05
N TYR A 139 -17.38 -8.01 1.36
CA TYR A 139 -16.28 -7.07 1.61
C TYR A 139 -16.63 -6.19 2.82
N ARG A 140 -15.66 -6.01 3.72
CA ARG A 140 -15.69 -5.00 4.77
C ARG A 140 -14.48 -4.09 4.55
N PRO A 141 -14.65 -2.78 4.28
CA PRO A 141 -13.52 -1.88 4.08
C PRO A 141 -12.75 -1.69 5.39
N GLY A 142 -11.43 -1.56 5.25
CA GLY A 142 -10.46 -1.49 6.34
C GLY A 142 -10.38 -0.10 6.90
N THR A 143 -9.99 -0.02 8.17
CA THR A 143 -9.73 1.27 8.80
C THR A 143 -8.42 1.84 8.25
N PRO A 144 -8.39 3.08 7.70
CA PRO A 144 -7.14 3.71 7.28
C PRO A 144 -6.15 3.84 8.44
N ALA A 145 -4.84 3.74 8.14
CA ALA A 145 -3.79 3.98 9.13
C ALA A 145 -3.95 5.37 9.78
N PRO A 146 -3.84 5.51 11.12
CA PRO A 146 -3.79 6.82 11.74
C PRO A 146 -2.55 7.56 11.23
N LYS A 147 -2.71 8.86 10.93
CA LYS A 147 -1.58 9.71 10.52
C LYS A 147 -0.50 9.63 11.60
N PRO A 148 0.78 9.32 11.26
CA PRO A 148 1.83 9.34 12.26
C PRO A 148 1.85 10.70 12.94
N ALA A 149 1.93 10.70 14.28
CA ALA A 149 2.11 11.93 15.04
C ALA A 149 3.41 12.57 14.54
N GLY A 150 3.30 13.77 13.97
CA GLY A 150 4.48 14.51 13.53
C GLY A 150 5.40 14.80 14.72
N PRO A 151 6.71 15.00 14.47
CA PRO A 151 7.62 15.52 15.48
C PRO A 151 7.18 16.90 15.98
#